data_AF-A0A3A5W3Z0-F1
#
_entry.id   AF-A0A3A5W3Z0-F1
#
_cell.length_a   1.000
_cell.length_b   1.000
_cell.length_c   1.000
_cell.angle_alpha   90.00
_cell.angle_beta   90.00
_cell.angle_gamma   90.00
#
_symmetry.space_group_name_H-M   'P 1'
#
loop_
_entity.id
_entity.type
_entity.pdbx_description
1 polymer ?
#
loop_
_entity_poly.entity_id
_entity_poly.type
_entity_poly.pdbx_seq_one_letter_code
_entity_poly.pdbx_strand_id
1 'polypeptide(L)'
;MVAGLGPLELAILLGLFFVLFGAQRLPELANALGRSKGEFQKGLAQTNQLASSTVADLDAGGRTPDQVLIERAKAVGLDPAGMPVEELKEKIKALESLNTKDDE
;
A
#
# COMPACT_ATOMS: atom_id res chain seq x y z
N MET A 1 -36.62 10.20 2.28
CA MET A 1 -37.20 10.56 0.97
C MET A 1 -36.08 11.16 0.13
N VAL A 2 -35.42 10.34 -0.70
CA VAL A 2 -34.60 10.90 -1.78
C VAL A 2 -35.59 11.52 -2.78
N ALA A 3 -35.28 12.74 -3.19
CA ALA A 3 -36.09 13.65 -3.99
C ALA A 3 -37.02 12.96 -5.00
N GLY A 4 -38.28 13.40 -5.03
CA GLY A 4 -39.35 12.92 -5.92
C GLY A 4 -39.15 13.27 -7.40
N LEU A 5 -37.97 13.00 -7.94
CA LEU A 5 -37.70 13.02 -9.37
C LEU A 5 -37.84 11.58 -9.87
N GLY A 6 -38.90 11.32 -10.63
CA GLY A 6 -39.07 10.05 -11.29
C GLY A 6 -38.09 9.86 -12.45
N PRO A 7 -38.02 8.65 -13.01
CA PRO A 7 -37.18 8.36 -14.18
C PRO A 7 -37.48 9.29 -15.37
N LEU A 8 -38.73 9.72 -15.53
CA LEU A 8 -39.16 10.60 -16.61
C LEU A 8 -38.62 12.02 -16.44
N GLU A 9 -38.77 12.61 -15.24
CA GLU A 9 -38.24 13.92 -14.92
C GLU A 9 -36.72 13.97 -15.08
N LEU A 10 -36.03 12.91 -14.65
CA LEU A 10 -34.59 12.78 -14.82
C LEU A 10 -34.19 12.70 -16.31
N ALA A 11 -34.96 11.98 -17.14
CA ALA A 11 -34.72 11.89 -18.58
C ALA A 11 -34.92 13.23 -19.28
N ILE A 12 -35.96 14.00 -18.90
CA ILE A 12 -36.19 15.34 -19.44
C ILE A 12 -35.05 16.29 -19.04
N LEU A 13 -34.62 16.26 -17.78
CA LEU A 13 -33.51 17.08 -17.30
C LEU A 13 -32.20 16.73 -18.01
N LEU A 14 -31.95 15.44 -18.24
CA LEU A 14 -30.79 14.94 -18.98
C LEU A 14 -30.85 15.37 -20.46
N GLY A 15 -32.04 15.31 -21.08
CA GLY A 15 -32.27 15.82 -22.42
C GLY A 15 -31.98 17.32 -22.53
N LEU A 16 -32.50 18.12 -21.61
CA LEU A 16 -32.22 19.57 -21.55
C LEU A 16 -30.73 19.85 -21.34
N PHE A 17 -30.07 19.09 -20.46
CA PHE A 17 -28.63 19.17 -20.26
C PHE A 17 -27.87 18.94 -21.58
N PHE A 18 -28.23 17.91 -22.34
CA PHE A 18 -27.58 17.63 -23.63
C PHE A 18 -27.87 18.71 -24.68
N VAL A 19 -29.04 19.34 -24.67
CA VAL A 19 -29.34 20.48 -25.55
C VAL A 19 -28.47 21.70 -25.21
N LEU A 20 -28.27 21.97 -23.92
CA LEU A 20 -27.49 23.14 -23.47
C LEU A 20 -25.98 22.94 -23.59
N PHE A 21 -25.49 21.77 -23.22
CA PHE A 21 -24.07 21.49 -23.05
C PHE A 21 -23.49 20.60 -24.17
N GLY A 22 -24.32 19.76 -24.81
CA GLY A 22 -23.93 18.80 -25.82
C GLY A 22 -23.66 17.39 -25.27
N ALA A 23 -23.81 16.38 -26.14
CA ALA A 23 -23.66 14.96 -25.78
C ALA A 23 -22.26 14.57 -25.27
N GLN A 24 -21.22 15.31 -25.66
CA GLN A 24 -19.83 15.02 -25.29
C GLN A 24 -19.44 15.50 -23.88
N ARG A 25 -20.20 16.42 -23.27
CA ARG A 25 -19.79 17.04 -22.00
C ARG A 25 -19.85 16.09 -20.81
N LEU A 26 -20.88 15.25 -20.72
CA LEU A 26 -20.95 14.25 -19.64
C LEU A 26 -19.78 13.24 -19.71
N PRO A 27 -19.47 12.63 -20.88
CA PRO A 27 -18.29 11.78 -21.02
C PRO A 27 -16.96 12.49 -20.68
N GLU A 28 -16.76 13.71 -21.16
CA GLU A 28 -15.54 14.50 -20.87
C GLU A 28 -15.36 14.73 -19.37
N LEU A 29 -16.42 15.18 -18.69
CA LEU A 29 -16.41 15.44 -17.24
C LEU A 29 -16.18 14.16 -16.44
N ALA A 30 -16.83 13.05 -16.81
CA ALA A 30 -16.64 11.76 -16.15
C ALA A 30 -15.20 11.27 -16.29
N ASN A 31 -14.60 11.39 -17.48
CA ASN A 31 -13.21 11.02 -17.72
C ASN A 31 -12.23 11.90 -16.93
N ALA A 32 -12.42 13.21 -16.94
CA ALA A 32 -11.57 14.15 -16.20
C ALA A 32 -11.64 13.91 -14.69
N LEU A 33 -12.86 13.75 -14.15
CA LEU A 33 -13.08 13.46 -12.75
C LEU A 33 -12.52 12.09 -12.36
N GLY A 34 -12.69 11.07 -13.21
CA GLY A 34 -12.14 9.72 -12.99
C GLY A 34 -10.62 9.73 -12.91
N ARG A 35 -9.95 10.41 -13.84
CA ARG A 35 -8.48 10.58 -13.82
C ARG A 35 -8.01 11.33 -12.57
N SER A 36 -8.63 12.46 -12.26
CA SER A 36 -8.29 13.25 -11.06
C SER A 36 -8.43 12.44 -9.78
N LYS A 37 -9.55 11.73 -9.60
CA LYS A 37 -9.78 10.86 -8.45
C LYS A 37 -8.80 9.68 -8.40
N GLY A 38 -8.40 9.14 -9.56
CA GLY A 38 -7.42 8.06 -9.67
C GLY A 38 -6.03 8.49 -9.21
N GLU A 39 -5.51 9.59 -9.77
CA GLU A 39 -4.21 10.15 -9.37
C GLU A 39 -4.20 10.62 -7.91
N PHE A 40 -5.32 11.17 -7.42
CA PHE A 40 -5.47 11.53 -6.01
C PHE A 40 -5.34 10.32 -5.08
N GLN A 41 -6.06 9.22 -5.35
CA GLN A 41 -5.94 7.99 -4.56
C GLN A 41 -4.53 7.40 -4.63
N LYS A 42 -3.90 7.42 -5.80
CA LYS A 42 -2.52 6.97 -5.99
C LYS A 42 -1.55 7.82 -5.15
N GLY A 43 -1.71 9.14 -5.13
CA GLY A 43 -0.91 10.03 -4.30
C GLY A 43 -1.07 9.76 -2.80
N LEU A 44 -2.29 9.50 -2.33
CA LEU A 44 -2.54 9.12 -0.93
C LEU A 44 -1.88 7.79 -0.57
N ALA A 45 -2.03 6.77 -1.42
CA ALA A 45 -1.42 5.46 -1.21
C ALA A 45 0.12 5.54 -1.17
N GLN A 46 0.72 6.28 -2.10
CA GLN A 46 2.16 6.51 -2.14
C GLN A 46 2.66 7.26 -0.91
N THR A 47 1.92 8.27 -0.43
CA THR A 47 2.28 9.02 0.79
C THR A 47 2.28 8.12 2.02
N ASN A 48 1.25 7.28 2.18
CA ASN A 48 1.19 6.31 3.28
C ASN A 48 2.32 5.29 3.20
N GLN A 49 2.63 4.79 2.01
CA GLN A 49 3.72 3.84 1.80
C GLN A 49 5.09 4.48 2.05
N LEU A 50 5.29 5.73 1.66
CA LEU A 50 6.52 6.49 1.92
C LEU A 50 6.69 6.75 3.42
N ALA A 51 5.61 7.12 4.13
CA ALA A 51 5.65 7.27 5.58
C ALA A 51 6.01 5.94 6.27
N SER A 52 5.39 4.82 5.87
CA SER A 52 5.69 3.51 6.45
C SER A 52 7.12 3.04 6.16
N SER A 53 7.62 3.26 4.94
CA SER A 53 9.00 2.89 4.58
C SER A 53 10.04 3.79 5.26
N THR A 54 9.76 5.09 5.40
CA THR A 54 10.65 6.01 6.11
C THR A 54 10.72 5.67 7.60
N VAL A 55 9.59 5.33 8.24
CA VAL A 55 9.59 4.86 9.63
C VAL A 55 10.32 3.54 9.77
N ALA A 56 10.11 2.58 8.85
CA ALA A 56 10.84 1.32 8.87
C ALA A 56 12.36 1.50 8.68
N ASP A 57 12.79 2.42 7.81
CA ASP A 57 14.22 2.77 7.62
C ASP A 57 14.81 3.45 8.86
N LEU A 58 14.04 4.31 9.55
CA LEU A 58 14.43 4.91 10.83
C LEU A 58 14.53 3.87 11.94
N ASP A 59 13.55 2.98 12.06
CA ASP A 59 13.53 1.89 13.05
C ASP A 59 14.67 0.89 12.81
N ALA A 60 15.04 0.65 11.55
CA ALA A 60 16.24 -0.11 11.19
C ALA A 60 17.55 0.63 11.56
N GLY A 61 17.46 1.89 12.02
CA GLY A 61 18.61 2.70 12.43
C GLY A 61 19.60 2.97 11.32
N GLY A 62 19.15 2.98 10.06
CA GLY A 62 20.02 3.09 8.88
C GLY A 62 20.93 1.87 8.64
N ARG A 63 20.66 0.73 9.28
CA ARG A 63 21.39 -0.52 9.04
C ARG A 63 20.87 -1.19 7.75
N THR A 64 21.80 -1.73 6.96
CA THR A 64 21.42 -2.55 5.80
C THR A 64 20.77 -3.87 6.25
N PRO A 65 19.93 -4.52 5.42
CA PRO A 65 19.26 -5.78 5.76
C PRO A 65 20.23 -6.86 6.28
N ASP A 66 21.42 -6.93 5.70
CA ASP A 66 22.46 -7.88 6.10
C ASP A 66 22.98 -7.62 7.52
N GLN A 67 23.10 -6.35 7.93
CA GLN A 67 23.54 -5.99 9.28
C GLN A 67 22.51 -6.39 10.33
N VAL A 68 21.22 -6.27 10.03
CA VAL A 68 20.14 -6.70 10.94
C VAL A 68 20.16 -8.23 11.11
N LEU A 69 20.44 -8.97 10.04
CA LEU A 69 20.58 -10.43 10.08
C LEU A 69 21.82 -10.88 10.87
N ILE A 70 22.95 -10.19 10.70
CA ILE A 70 24.19 -10.44 11.45
C ILE A 70 23.98 -10.17 12.96
N GLU A 71 23.30 -9.08 13.31
CA GLU A 71 23.02 -8.71 14.70
C GLU A 71 22.03 -9.70 15.33
N ARG A 72 21.00 -10.16 14.60
CA ARG A 72 20.12 -11.26 15.03
C ARG A 72 20.87 -12.57 15.23
N ALA A 73 21.71 -12.96 14.26
CA ALA A 73 22.52 -14.18 14.34
C ALA A 73 23.38 -14.18 15.62
N LYS A 74 24.04 -13.05 15.90
CA LYS A 74 24.87 -12.88 17.10
C LYS A 74 24.04 -12.93 18.38
N ALA A 75 22.82 -12.39 18.38
CA ALA A 75 21.90 -12.45 19.53
C ALA A 75 21.42 -13.87 19.84
N VAL A 76 21.27 -14.73 18.83
CA VAL A 76 20.93 -16.15 19.00
C VAL A 76 22.17 -17.06 19.15
N GLY A 77 23.37 -16.48 19.28
CA GLY A 77 24.62 -17.22 19.49
C GLY A 77 25.22 -17.87 18.24
N LEU A 78 24.76 -17.52 17.04
CA LEU A 78 25.35 -17.93 15.76
C LEU A 78 26.52 -16.99 15.38
N ASP A 79 27.63 -17.56 14.91
CA ASP A 79 28.73 -16.78 14.30
C ASP A 79 28.44 -16.51 12.81
N PRO A 80 28.28 -15.25 12.40
CA PRO A 80 27.94 -14.89 11.02
C PRO A 80 29.14 -14.89 10.05
N ALA A 81 30.38 -15.06 10.53
CA ALA A 81 31.57 -14.97 9.68
C ALA A 81 31.67 -16.14 8.69
N GLY A 82 31.57 -15.85 7.39
CA GLY A 82 31.83 -16.81 6.31
C GLY A 82 30.63 -17.66 5.86
N MET A 83 29.42 -17.40 6.37
CA MET A 83 28.18 -18.04 5.88
C MET A 83 27.47 -17.16 4.83
N PRO A 84 26.84 -17.76 3.80
CA PRO A 84 25.98 -17.02 2.88
C PRO A 84 24.69 -16.56 3.59
N VAL A 85 24.15 -15.41 3.15
CA VAL A 85 23.03 -14.69 3.80
C VAL A 85 21.76 -15.56 3.88
N GLU A 86 21.53 -16.38 2.87
CA GLU A 86 20.39 -17.27 2.70
C GLU A 86 20.39 -18.41 3.73
N GLU A 87 21.56 -19.02 3.98
CA GLU A 87 21.70 -20.07 5.00
C GLU A 87 21.56 -19.51 6.41
N LEU A 88 22.06 -18.30 6.63
CA LEU A 88 21.92 -17.59 7.90
C LEU A 88 20.45 -17.39 8.25
N LYS A 89 19.63 -16.99 7.26
CA LYS A 89 18.18 -16.79 7.43
C LYS A 89 17.45 -18.07 7.80
N GLU A 90 17.77 -19.20 7.16
CA GLU A 90 17.17 -20.49 7.51
C GLU A 90 17.57 -20.96 8.91
N LYS A 91 18.85 -20.83 9.28
CA LYS A 91 19.36 -21.23 10.60
C LYS A 91 18.75 -20.40 11.72
N ILE A 92 18.61 -19.09 11.54
CA ILE A 92 17.93 -18.19 12.50
C ILE A 92 16.46 -18.62 12.66
N LYS A 93 15.73 -18.84 11.57
CA LYS A 93 14.32 -19.25 11.62
C LYS A 93 14.13 -20.62 12.31
N ALA A 94 15.02 -21.56 12.04
CA ALA A 94 15.00 -22.88 12.67
C ALA A 94 15.23 -22.78 14.19
N LEU A 95 16.25 -22.03 14.63
CA LEU A 95 16.54 -21.81 16.04
C LEU A 95 15.45 -21.02 16.76
N GLU A 96 14.89 -19.97 16.15
CA GLU A 96 13.74 -19.22 16.71
C GLU A 96 12.53 -20.15 16.91
N SER A 97 12.25 -21.04 15.95
CA SER A 97 11.13 -21.98 16.04
C SER A 97 11.32 -23.12 17.07
N LEU A 98 12.56 -23.36 17.49
CA LEU A 98 12.88 -24.32 18.54
C LEU A 98 12.74 -23.65 19.91
N ASN A 99 13.24 -22.41 20.05
CA ASN A 99 13.18 -21.68 21.31
C ASN A 99 11.74 -21.28 21.71
N THR A 100 10.84 -21.02 20.75
CA THR A 100 9.41 -20.79 21.05
C THR A 100 8.65 -22.04 21.52
N LYS A 101 9.15 -23.25 21.22
CA LYS A 101 8.48 -24.51 21.61
C LYS A 101 8.82 -24.97 23.03
N ASP A 102 9.82 -24.35 23.65
CA ASP A 102 10.24 -24.66 25.01
C ASP A 102 9.52 -23.78 26.06
N ASP A 103 8.73 -22.78 25.62
CA ASP A 103 7.99 -21.82 26.48
C ASP A 103 6.45 -22.08 26.55
N GLU A 104 5.93 -23.17 25.95
CA GLU A 104 4.54 -23.68 26.13
C GLU A 104 4.49 -24.94 27.02
#